data_AF-A0A6I3DEP0-F1
#
_entry.id   AF-A0A6I3DEP0-F1
#
_cell.length_a   1.000
_cell.length_b   1.000
_cell.length_c   1.000
_cell.angle_alpha   90.00
_cell.angle_beta   90.00
_cell.angle_gamma   90.00
#
_symmetry.space_group_name_H-M   'P 1'
#
loop_
_entity.id
_entity.type
_entity.pdbx_description
1 polymer ?
#
loop_
_entity_poly.entity_id
_entity_poly.type
_entity_poly.pdbx_seq_one_letter_code
_entity_poly.pdbx_strand_id
1 'polypeptide(L)'
;MKLSWSQNEVFWTVLQITCFLTLLGLYLLVFRDIFRSHDIGGAAKMIWVVFVLFLPLLGVLLYLITRGGKMTQHNIDVAVAEAAAVKQHHRSTGGTSTIDELERLEGLKGRGVITDAEFDSQKALLLA
;
A
#
# COMPACT_ATOMS: atom_id res chain seq x y z
N MET A 1 29.26 -22.77 48.37
CA MET A 1 29.11 -22.95 46.91
C MET A 1 29.57 -21.66 46.24
N LYS A 2 30.85 -21.56 45.82
CA LYS A 2 31.35 -20.37 45.12
C LYS A 2 30.89 -20.47 43.68
N LEU A 3 29.93 -19.65 43.28
CA LEU A 3 29.55 -19.50 41.88
C LEU A 3 30.67 -18.74 41.16
N SER A 4 31.61 -19.45 40.53
CA SER A 4 32.57 -18.84 39.62
C SER A 4 31.91 -18.68 38.26
N TRP A 5 31.20 -17.57 38.07
CA TRP A 5 30.62 -17.22 36.78
C TRP A 5 31.74 -16.95 35.78
N SER A 6 31.76 -17.67 34.66
CA SER A 6 32.69 -17.37 33.58
C SER A 6 32.26 -16.08 32.87
N GLN A 7 33.21 -15.26 32.40
CA GLN A 7 32.90 -14.02 31.68
C GLN A 7 31.99 -14.28 30.46
N ASN A 8 32.15 -15.45 29.84
CA ASN A 8 31.31 -15.94 28.76
C ASN A 8 29.86 -16.16 29.22
N GLU A 9 29.64 -16.83 30.36
CA GLU A 9 28.29 -17.07 30.90
C GLU A 9 27.54 -15.77 31.20
N VAL A 10 28.22 -14.76 31.72
CA VAL A 10 27.59 -13.46 32.01
C VAL A 10 27.13 -12.79 30.72
N PHE A 11 27.97 -12.79 29.68
CA PHE A 11 27.60 -12.25 28.37
C PHE A 11 26.39 -12.97 27.76
N TRP A 12 26.41 -14.31 27.75
CA TRP A 12 25.30 -15.11 27.24
C TRP A 12 24.01 -14.92 28.06
N THR A 13 24.13 -14.77 29.38
CA THR A 13 22.98 -14.54 30.26
C THR A 13 22.34 -13.16 30.01
N VAL A 14 23.14 -12.11 29.89
CA VAL A 14 22.64 -10.76 29.59
C VAL A 14 22.00 -10.71 28.20
N LEU A 15 22.62 -11.37 27.20
CA LEU A 15 22.05 -11.49 25.86
C LEU A 15 20.73 -12.26 25.88
N GLN A 16 20.67 -13.39 26.59
CA GLN A 16 19.47 -14.19 26.71
C GLN A 16 18.33 -13.44 27.42
N ILE A 17 18.63 -12.71 28.51
CA ILE A 17 17.64 -11.88 29.20
C ILE A 17 17.14 -10.76 28.29
N THR A 18 18.02 -10.07 27.56
CA THR A 18 17.64 -8.99 26.64
C THR A 18 16.77 -9.51 25.49
N CYS A 19 17.15 -10.66 24.92
CA CYS A 19 16.37 -11.34 23.89
C CYS A 19 15.00 -11.78 24.44
N PHE A 20 14.97 -12.37 25.63
CA PHE A 20 13.75 -12.78 26.31
C PHE A 20 12.82 -11.59 26.60
N LEU A 21 13.34 -10.47 27.12
CA LEU A 21 12.56 -9.25 27.36
C LEU A 21 11.99 -8.67 26.06
N THR A 22 12.77 -8.67 24.98
CA THR A 22 12.32 -8.22 23.66
C THR A 22 11.23 -9.13 23.10
N LEU A 23 11.41 -10.46 23.20
CA LEU A 23 10.42 -11.44 22.78
C LEU A 23 9.14 -11.35 23.63
N LEU A 24 9.27 -11.15 24.94
CA LEU A 24 8.14 -10.95 25.85
C LEU A 24 7.36 -9.68 25.49
N GLY A 25 8.06 -8.58 25.18
CA GLY A 25 7.44 -7.34 24.70
C GLY A 25 6.69 -7.53 23.37
N LEU A 26 7.29 -8.24 22.41
CA LEU A 26 6.64 -8.61 21.14
C LEU A 26 5.37 -9.43 21.39
N TYR A 27 5.44 -10.36 22.33
CA TYR A 27 4.31 -11.14 22.78
C TYR A 27 3.16 -10.27 23.28
N LEU A 28 3.44 -9.37 24.24
CA LEU A 28 2.43 -8.48 24.79
C LEU A 28 1.79 -7.60 23.72
N LEU A 29 2.57 -7.15 22.73
CA LEU A 29 2.05 -6.39 21.58
C LEU A 29 1.08 -7.21 20.73
N VAL A 30 1.42 -8.47 20.42
CA VAL A 30 0.56 -9.40 19.67
C VAL A 30 -0.72 -9.71 20.45
N PHE A 31 -0.61 -10.01 21.74
CA PHE A 31 -1.76 -10.19 22.62
C PHE A 31 -2.67 -8.96 22.61
N ARG A 32 -2.09 -7.76 22.76
CA ARG A 32 -2.85 -6.50 22.73
C ARG A 32 -3.58 -6.30 21.40
N ASP A 33 -2.97 -6.66 20.27
CA ASP A 33 -3.62 -6.53 18.97
C ASP A 33 -4.78 -7.52 18.80
N ILE A 34 -4.61 -8.77 19.24
CA ILE A 34 -5.67 -9.79 19.25
C ILE A 34 -6.85 -9.37 20.13
N PHE A 35 -6.56 -8.84 21.33
CA PHE A 35 -7.62 -8.36 22.24
C PHE A 35 -8.34 -7.12 21.71
N ARG A 36 -7.63 -6.23 21.01
CA ARG A 36 -8.20 -5.02 20.38
C ARG A 36 -9.12 -5.34 19.21
N SER A 37 -8.91 -6.46 18.52
CA SER A 37 -9.83 -6.94 17.50
C SER A 37 -11.15 -7.37 18.14
N HIS A 38 -12.19 -6.56 17.92
CA HIS A 38 -13.56 -6.86 18.36
C HIS A 38 -14.29 -7.83 17.42
N ASP A 39 -13.70 -8.12 16.26
CA ASP A 39 -14.26 -9.01 15.24
C ASP A 39 -14.05 -10.50 15.58
N ILE A 40 -13.21 -10.78 16.58
CA ILE A 40 -12.81 -12.14 16.97
C ILE A 40 -13.52 -12.53 18.28
N GLY A 41 -14.37 -13.56 18.22
CA GLY A 41 -15.06 -14.10 19.39
C GLY A 41 -14.11 -14.64 20.48
N GLY A 42 -14.56 -14.64 21.74
CA GLY A 42 -13.71 -14.96 22.91
C GLY A 42 -13.03 -16.34 22.87
N ALA A 43 -13.67 -17.36 22.28
CA ALA A 43 -13.08 -18.69 22.12
C ALA A 43 -11.90 -18.70 21.14
N ALA A 44 -11.97 -17.91 20.05
CA ALA A 44 -10.89 -17.76 19.10
C ALA A 44 -9.69 -17.01 19.71
N LYS A 45 -9.93 -16.09 20.66
CA LYS A 45 -8.85 -15.44 21.44
C LYS A 45 -8.08 -16.46 22.29
N MET A 46 -8.75 -17.41 22.95
CA MET A 46 -8.07 -18.45 23.76
C MET A 46 -7.22 -19.40 22.92
N ILE A 47 -7.69 -19.83 21.75
CA ILE A 47 -6.90 -20.64 20.82
C ILE A 47 -5.63 -19.89 20.41
N TRP A 48 -5.76 -18.59 20.12
CA TRP A 48 -4.65 -17.72 19.78
C TRP A 48 -3.59 -17.60 20.89
N VAL A 49 -4.01 -17.47 22.15
CA VAL A 49 -3.11 -17.45 23.32
C VAL A 49 -2.27 -18.72 23.38
N VAL A 50 -2.92 -19.89 23.28
CA VAL A 50 -2.24 -21.19 23.32
C VAL A 50 -1.28 -21.32 22.15
N PHE A 51 -1.70 -20.94 20.95
CA PHE A 51 -0.90 -21.10 19.74
C PHE A 51 0.36 -20.24 19.72
N VAL A 52 0.24 -19.00 20.20
CA VAL A 52 1.36 -18.09 20.38
C VAL A 52 2.33 -18.67 21.41
N LEU A 53 1.84 -19.32 22.50
CA LEU A 53 2.61 -20.03 23.54
C LEU A 53 3.56 -21.10 23.00
N PHE A 54 3.13 -21.84 21.98
CA PHE A 54 3.83 -23.06 21.56
C PHE A 54 4.72 -22.89 20.32
N LEU A 55 4.54 -21.87 19.47
CA LEU A 55 5.29 -21.81 18.20
C LEU A 55 5.78 -20.39 17.79
N PRO A 56 7.07 -20.05 18.02
CA PRO A 56 7.69 -18.87 17.38
C PRO A 56 7.70 -18.95 15.84
N LEU A 57 7.79 -20.16 15.27
CA LEU A 57 7.71 -20.41 13.82
C LEU A 57 6.35 -20.04 13.22
N LEU A 58 5.29 -20.10 14.03
CA LEU A 58 3.94 -19.88 13.55
C LEU A 58 3.54 -18.40 13.56
N GLY A 59 4.25 -17.56 14.32
CA GLY A 59 4.19 -16.10 14.15
C GLY A 59 4.52 -15.65 12.72
N VAL A 60 5.47 -16.31 12.05
CA VAL A 60 5.83 -16.03 10.65
C VAL A 60 4.72 -16.49 9.69
N LEU A 61 4.20 -17.70 9.89
CA LEU A 61 3.12 -18.26 9.04
C LEU A 61 1.84 -17.43 9.15
N LEU A 62 1.54 -16.95 10.35
CA LEU A 62 0.32 -16.21 10.64
C LEU A 62 0.43 -14.74 10.24
N TYR A 63 1.62 -14.15 10.27
CA TYR A 63 1.89 -12.86 9.62
C TYR A 63 1.63 -12.95 8.11
N LEU A 64 2.04 -14.04 7.45
CA LEU A 64 1.74 -14.27 6.04
C LEU A 64 0.23 -14.45 5.77
N ILE A 65 -0.50 -15.15 6.63
CA ILE A 65 -1.96 -15.36 6.46
C ILE A 65 -2.75 -14.07 6.76
N THR A 66 -2.44 -13.38 7.85
CA THR A 66 -3.16 -12.16 8.28
C THR A 66 -2.78 -10.93 7.47
N ARG A 67 -1.58 -10.88 6.89
CA ARG A 67 -1.08 -9.73 6.13
C ARG A 67 -0.97 -9.98 4.63
N GLY A 68 -0.94 -11.22 4.16
CA GLY A 68 -0.99 -11.55 2.73
C GLY A 68 -2.30 -11.15 2.06
N GLY A 69 -3.42 -11.19 2.80
CA GLY A 69 -4.73 -10.76 2.28
C GLY A 69 -4.88 -9.24 2.09
N LYS A 70 -4.06 -8.42 2.74
CA LYS A 70 -4.16 -6.95 2.65
C LYS A 70 -3.46 -6.35 1.42
N MET A 71 -2.71 -7.16 0.67
CA MET A 71 -2.12 -6.73 -0.60
C MET A 71 -3.14 -6.76 -1.75
N THR A 72 -4.11 -7.67 -1.72
CA THR A 72 -5.09 -7.82 -2.81
C THR A 72 -6.19 -6.76 -2.75
N GLN A 73 -6.67 -6.38 -1.56
CA GLN A 73 -7.74 -5.38 -1.45
C GLN A 73 -7.25 -3.96 -1.73
N HIS A 74 -6.05 -3.60 -1.25
CA HIS A 74 -5.51 -2.27 -1.47
C HIS A 74 -5.12 -2.02 -2.92
N ASN A 75 -4.64 -3.05 -3.64
CA ASN A 75 -4.33 -2.91 -5.07
C ASN A 75 -5.57 -2.68 -5.92
N ILE A 76 -6.74 -3.21 -5.54
CA ILE A 76 -7.98 -2.94 -6.27
C ILE A 76 -8.47 -1.52 -5.99
N ASP A 77 -8.47 -1.09 -4.72
CA ASP A 77 -8.91 0.27 -4.38
C ASP A 77 -7.97 1.36 -4.91
N VAL A 78 -6.65 1.12 -4.89
CA VAL A 78 -5.66 2.02 -5.50
C VAL A 78 -5.76 1.99 -7.03
N ALA A 79 -5.94 0.83 -7.67
CA ALA A 79 -6.14 0.76 -9.12
C ALA A 79 -7.46 1.40 -9.57
N VAL A 80 -8.53 1.30 -8.78
CA VAL A 80 -9.82 1.97 -9.04
C VAL A 80 -9.70 3.48 -8.82
N ALA A 81 -8.97 3.91 -7.79
CA ALA A 81 -8.70 5.33 -7.53
C ALA A 81 -7.78 5.96 -8.60
N GLU A 82 -6.75 5.24 -9.05
CA GLU A 82 -5.89 5.67 -10.16
C GLU A 82 -6.65 5.69 -11.49
N ALA A 83 -7.48 4.68 -11.78
CA ALA A 83 -8.33 4.68 -12.97
C ALA A 83 -9.37 5.83 -12.95
N ALA A 84 -9.90 6.20 -11.77
CA ALA A 84 -10.79 7.34 -11.61
C ALA A 84 -10.04 8.68 -11.77
N ALA A 85 -8.82 8.80 -11.24
CA ALA A 85 -7.97 9.98 -11.36
C ALA A 85 -7.49 10.19 -12.80
N VAL A 86 -7.14 9.13 -13.53
CA VAL A 86 -6.76 9.15 -14.95
C VAL A 86 -7.95 9.49 -15.86
N LYS A 87 -9.16 9.03 -15.53
CA LYS A 87 -10.40 9.46 -16.23
C LYS A 87 -10.74 10.93 -15.97
N GLN A 88 -10.51 11.43 -14.76
CA GLN A 88 -10.69 12.85 -14.47
C GLN A 88 -9.64 13.69 -15.19
N HIS A 89 -8.37 13.29 -15.20
CA HIS A 89 -7.34 14.00 -15.93
C HIS A 89 -7.59 13.99 -17.45
N HIS A 90 -8.07 12.89 -18.04
CA HIS A 90 -8.51 12.87 -19.44
C HIS A 90 -9.79 13.66 -19.72
N ARG A 91 -10.65 13.94 -18.72
CA ARG A 91 -11.76 14.90 -18.88
C ARG A 91 -11.30 16.34 -18.75
N SER A 92 -10.25 16.60 -17.97
CA SER A 92 -9.64 17.94 -17.85
C SER A 92 -8.69 18.26 -19.00
N THR A 93 -8.07 17.26 -19.63
CA THR A 93 -7.17 17.43 -20.79
C THR A 93 -7.78 17.01 -22.13
N GLY A 94 -8.93 16.31 -22.10
CA GLY A 94 -9.80 16.09 -23.27
C GLY A 94 -10.63 17.32 -23.66
N GLY A 95 -10.41 18.43 -22.97
CA GLY A 95 -10.65 19.77 -23.47
C GLY A 95 -9.36 20.55 -23.37
N THR A 96 -8.36 20.24 -24.21
CA THR A 96 -7.56 21.36 -24.75
C THR A 96 -8.62 22.28 -25.30
N SER A 97 -8.76 23.47 -24.70
CA SER A 97 -9.93 24.30 -24.94
C SER A 97 -10.10 24.41 -26.45
N THR A 98 -11.30 24.18 -26.99
CA THR A 98 -11.53 24.24 -28.45
C THR A 98 -10.93 25.52 -29.06
N ILE A 99 -10.82 26.57 -28.24
CA ILE A 99 -10.11 27.83 -28.50
C ILE A 99 -8.59 27.63 -28.72
N ASP A 100 -7.87 26.95 -27.83
CA ASP A 100 -6.43 26.66 -27.99
C ASP A 100 -6.14 25.78 -29.23
N GLU A 101 -7.02 24.83 -29.56
CA GLU A 101 -6.87 24.01 -30.77
C GLU A 101 -7.12 24.82 -32.05
N LEU A 102 -8.11 25.72 -32.03
CA LEU A 102 -8.38 26.64 -33.14
C LEU A 102 -7.22 27.62 -33.35
N GLU A 103 -6.63 28.17 -32.29
CA GLU A 103 -5.47 29.06 -32.36
C GLU A 103 -4.24 28.34 -32.95
N ARG A 104 -4.05 27.07 -32.57
CA ARG A 104 -2.96 26.24 -33.12
C ARG A 104 -3.15 25.91 -34.60
N LEU A 105 -4.40 25.63 -35.01
CA LEU A 105 -4.80 25.41 -36.40
C LEU A 105 -4.58 26.66 -37.25
N GLU A 106 -4.95 27.84 -36.75
CA GLU A 106 -4.71 29.12 -37.43
C GLU A 106 -3.21 29.38 -37.60
N GLY A 107 -2.40 29.09 -36.58
CA GLY A 107 -0.94 29.18 -36.67
C GLY A 107 -0.33 28.22 -37.70
N LEU A 108 -0.89 27.02 -37.90
CA LEU A 108 -0.44 26.09 -38.94
C LEU A 108 -0.77 26.58 -40.34
N LYS A 109 -1.97 27.15 -40.53
CA LYS A 109 -2.38 27.79 -41.78
C LYS A 109 -1.50 29.00 -42.11
N GLY A 110 -1.22 29.88 -41.13
CA GLY A 110 -0.36 31.05 -41.33
C GLY A 110 1.08 30.70 -41.70
N ARG A 111 1.56 29.52 -41.29
CA ARG A 111 2.87 28.97 -41.69
C ARG A 111 2.85 28.23 -43.04
N GLY A 112 1.68 28.13 -43.68
CA GLY A 112 1.50 27.40 -44.95
C GLY A 112 1.65 25.88 -44.82
N VAL A 113 1.54 25.32 -43.61
CA VAL A 113 1.66 23.87 -43.34
C VAL A 113 0.39 23.12 -43.75
N ILE A 114 -0.74 23.80 -43.73
CA ILE A 114 -2.05 23.28 -44.14
C ILE A 114 -2.71 24.26 -45.11
N THR A 115 -3.53 23.74 -46.01
CA THR A 115 -4.31 24.53 -46.97
C THR A 115 -5.62 25.05 -46.36
N ASP A 116 -6.23 26.05 -46.99
CA ASP A 116 -7.50 26.64 -46.54
C ASP A 116 -8.63 25.59 -46.44
N ALA A 117 -8.69 24.68 -47.41
CA ALA A 117 -9.69 23.61 -47.44
C ALA A 117 -9.51 22.61 -46.28
N GLU A 118 -8.26 22.30 -45.93
CA GLU A 118 -7.94 21.41 -44.80
C GLU A 118 -8.24 22.08 -43.46
N PHE A 119 -7.94 23.37 -43.33
CA PHE A 119 -8.26 24.17 -42.15
C PHE A 119 -9.78 24.21 -41.90
N ASP A 120 -10.59 24.52 -42.92
CA ASP A 120 -12.04 24.61 -42.77
C ASP A 120 -12.67 23.25 -42.41
N SER A 121 -12.14 22.15 -42.95
CA SER A 121 -12.60 20.80 -42.61
C SER A 121 -12.35 20.43 -41.14
N GLN A 122 -11.18 20.80 -40.59
CA GLN A 122 -10.83 20.51 -39.21
C GLN A 122 -11.53 21.45 -38.23
N LYS A 123 -11.71 22.72 -38.60
CA LYS A 123 -12.51 23.70 -37.84
C LYS A 123 -13.96 23.26 -37.70
N ALA A 124 -14.57 22.72 -38.76
CA ALA A 124 -15.94 22.20 -38.71
C ALA A 124 -16.08 20.99 -37.76
N LEU A 125 -15.06 20.12 -37.70
CA LEU A 125 -15.03 18.97 -36.79
C LEU A 125 -14.92 19.38 -35.32
N LEU A 126 -14.19 20.47 -35.03
CA LEU A 126 -14.00 21.00 -33.68
C LEU A 126 -15.19 21.83 -33.15
N LEU A 127 -16.01 22.38 -34.05
CA LEU A 127 -17.19 23.20 -33.72
C LEU A 127 -18.51 22.42 -33.74
N ALA A 128 -18.49 21.14 -34.12
CA ALA A 128 -19.65 20.24 -34.15
C ALA A 128 -19.88 19.54 -32.81
#